data_AF-A0A7S3M620-F1
#
_entry.id   AF-A0A7S3M620-F1
#
_cell.length_a   1.000
_cell.length_b   1.000
_cell.length_c   1.000
_cell.angle_alpha   90.00
_cell.angle_beta   90.00
_cell.angle_gamma   90.00
#
_symmetry.space_group_name_H-M   'P 1'
#
loop_
_entity.id
_entity.type
_entity.pdbx_description
1 polymer ?
#
loop_
_entity_poly.entity_id
_entity_poly.type
_entity_poly.pdbx_seq_one_letter_code
_entity_poly.pdbx_strand_id
1 'polypeptide(L)'
;VKVFDAATHLDEGGTVTVEWKEVPYAIDTLEAERIAVNHVAKAATVTVGGHSSDFTQHTNGLGNSVLMLNNRVKELLEYMKEVKAGRIPKNHDILRQMLTVCRALQATHQDDLQKEFCAEFNDASLVVLLGTLTKACANTSELLDKFQLAHDRKHHHRQRPFPWG
;
A
#
# COMPACT_ATOMS: atom_id res chain seq x y z
N VAL A 1 17.90 13.43 7.06
CA VAL A 1 19.10 13.71 6.25
C VAL A 1 19.11 15.20 5.94
N LYS A 2 20.28 15.84 5.88
CA LYS A 2 20.43 17.20 5.37
C LYS A 2 21.31 17.12 4.13
N VAL A 3 20.87 17.72 3.03
CA VAL A 3 21.61 17.74 1.76
C VAL A 3 22.06 19.17 1.53
N PHE A 4 23.33 19.34 1.20
CA PHE A 4 23.93 20.64 0.96
C PHE A 4 24.50 20.67 -0.46
N ASP A 5 24.34 21.81 -1.12
CA ASP A 5 24.97 22.10 -2.40
C ASP A 5 26.00 23.24 -2.22
N ALA A 6 27.09 23.16 -2.97
CA ALA A 6 28.16 24.15 -2.92
C ALA A 6 27.90 25.25 -3.95
N ALA A 7 27.67 26.46 -3.47
CA ALA A 7 27.59 27.65 -4.32
C ALA A 7 28.89 28.44 -4.20
N THR A 8 29.51 28.78 -5.33
CA THR A 8 30.64 29.70 -5.35
C THR A 8 30.12 31.13 -5.49
N HIS A 9 30.46 31.98 -4.53
CA HIS A 9 30.20 33.42 -4.59
C HIS A 9 31.51 34.14 -4.90
N LEU A 10 31.47 35.13 -5.80
CA LEU A 10 32.60 36.00 -6.06
C LEU A 10 32.38 37.26 -5.23
N ASP A 11 33.20 37.47 -4.19
CA ASP A 11 33.12 38.68 -3.39
C ASP A 11 33.69 39.88 -4.17
N GLU A 12 33.27 41.10 -3.82
CA GLU A 12 33.67 42.36 -4.48
C GLU A 12 35.20 42.58 -4.53
N GLY A 13 35.97 41.83 -3.73
CA GLY A 13 37.44 41.81 -3.74
C GLY A 13 38.09 40.82 -4.71
N GLY A 14 37.33 40.11 -5.54
CA GLY A 14 37.84 39.13 -6.52
C GLY A 14 38.18 37.76 -5.93
N THR A 15 37.91 37.53 -4.65
CA THR A 15 38.07 36.24 -3.98
C THR A 15 36.84 35.37 -4.22
N VAL A 16 37.04 34.15 -4.73
CA VAL A 16 35.96 33.15 -4.85
C VAL A 16 35.83 32.43 -3.51
N THR A 17 34.69 32.57 -2.85
CA THR A 17 34.34 31.86 -1.61
C THR A 17 33.31 30.77 -1.92
N VAL A 18 33.45 29.61 -1.26
CA VAL A 18 32.52 28.48 -1.41
C VAL A 18 31.59 28.47 -0.20
N GLU A 19 30.30 28.68 -0.44
CA GLU A 19 29.24 28.62 0.56
C GLU A 19 28.43 27.33 0.40
N TRP A 20 28.11 26.68 1.52
CA TRP A 20 27.27 25.48 1.53
C TRP A 20 25.83 25.84 1.86
N LYS A 21 24.92 25.64 0.92
CA LYS A 21 23.50 25.94 1.09
C LYS A 21 22.70 24.66 1.26
N GLU A 22 21.82 24.61 2.27
CA GLU A 22 20.90 23.48 2.45
C GLU A 22 19.88 23.47 1.32
N VAL A 23 19.72 22.31 0.67
CA VAL A 23 18.80 22.11 -0.46
C VAL A 23 17.69 21.15 -0.05
N PRO A 24 16.42 21.44 -0.37
CA PRO A 24 15.33 20.50 -0.13
C PRO A 24 15.54 19.24 -0.97
N TYR A 25 15.42 18.08 -0.33
CA TYR A 25 15.39 16.79 -1.02
C TYR A 25 14.02 16.16 -0.81
N ALA A 26 13.53 15.50 -1.85
CA ALA A 26 12.41 14.57 -1.76
C ALA A 26 12.96 13.16 -1.93
N ILE A 27 12.41 12.21 -1.17
CA ILE A 27 12.67 10.80 -1.41
C ILE A 27 11.76 10.42 -2.58
N ASP A 28 12.35 10.32 -3.77
CA ASP A 28 11.70 9.70 -4.92
C ASP A 28 12.20 8.26 -5.01
N THR A 29 11.27 7.31 -5.08
CA THR A 29 11.61 5.88 -5.14
C THR A 29 10.89 5.27 -6.32
N LEU A 30 11.62 4.51 -7.14
CA LEU A 30 11.03 3.68 -8.17
C LEU A 30 10.19 2.56 -7.54
N GLU A 31 9.21 2.01 -8.27
CA GLU A 31 8.29 1.00 -7.75
C GLU A 31 9.02 -0.22 -7.15
N ALA A 32 10.03 -0.72 -7.86
CA ALA A 32 10.84 -1.85 -7.40
C ALA A 32 11.63 -1.53 -6.12
N GLU A 33 12.20 -0.32 -6.04
CA GLU A 33 12.91 0.15 -4.85
C GLU A 33 11.96 0.30 -3.67
N ARG A 34 10.78 0.89 -3.88
CA ARG A 34 9.73 1.02 -2.86
C ARG A 34 9.33 -0.34 -2.30
N ILE A 35 9.13 -1.34 -3.15
CA ILE A 35 8.80 -2.71 -2.74
C ILE A 35 9.95 -3.32 -1.93
N ALA A 36 11.19 -3.18 -2.40
CA ALA A 36 12.37 -3.72 -1.72
C ALA A 36 12.58 -3.09 -0.33
N VAL A 37 12.51 -1.76 -0.23
CA VAL A 37 12.64 -1.02 1.04
C VAL A 37 11.52 -1.41 1.99
N ASN A 38 10.27 -1.50 1.51
CA ASN A 38 9.14 -1.94 2.31
C ASN A 38 9.33 -3.37 2.85
N HIS A 39 9.85 -4.29 2.02
CA HIS A 39 10.16 -5.65 2.45
C HIS A 39 11.25 -5.68 3.54
N VAL A 40 12.35 -4.95 3.36
CA VAL A 40 13.44 -4.86 4.35
C VAL A 40 12.95 -4.22 5.67
N ALA A 41 12.20 -3.12 5.59
CA ALA A 41 11.64 -2.44 6.75
C ALA A 41 10.70 -3.38 7.55
N LYS A 42 9.91 -4.20 6.84
CA LYS A 42 9.04 -5.20 7.46
C LYS A 42 9.81 -6.37 8.05
N ALA A 43 10.80 -6.90 7.35
CA ALA A 43 11.66 -8.00 7.83
C ALA A 43 12.37 -7.62 9.14
N ALA A 44 12.75 -6.35 9.31
CA ALA A 44 13.30 -5.84 10.56
C ALA A 44 12.31 -5.85 11.74
N THR A 45 11.00 -5.88 11.47
CA THR A 45 9.93 -5.83 12.50
C THR A 45 9.30 -7.19 12.81
N VAL A 46 9.40 -8.17 11.91
CA VAL A 46 8.84 -9.53 12.12
C VAL A 46 9.89 -10.41 12.81
N THR A 47 9.94 -10.32 14.15
CA THR A 47 10.81 -11.16 14.99
C THR A 47 10.17 -12.51 15.39
N VAL A 48 8.97 -12.84 14.92
CA VAL A 48 8.27 -14.08 15.29
C VAL A 48 7.75 -14.78 14.05
N GLY A 49 8.21 -16.01 13.82
CA GLY A 49 8.01 -16.86 12.64
C GLY A 49 6.57 -17.32 12.38
N GLY A 50 5.64 -16.39 12.20
CA GLY A 50 4.33 -16.63 11.63
C GLY A 50 4.29 -16.14 10.19
N HIS A 51 3.87 -17.00 9.26
CA HIS A 51 3.53 -16.58 7.90
C HIS A 51 2.33 -15.61 7.95
N SER A 52 2.58 -14.31 8.05
CA SER A 52 1.54 -13.30 7.84
C SER A 52 1.03 -13.45 6.41
N SER A 53 -0.29 -13.61 6.24
CA SER A 53 -0.87 -13.61 4.91
C SER A 53 -0.57 -12.29 4.19
N ASP A 54 -0.41 -12.33 2.87
CA ASP A 54 -0.18 -11.14 2.05
C ASP A 54 -1.30 -10.11 2.24
N PHE A 55 -2.54 -10.59 2.41
CA PHE A 55 -3.70 -9.77 2.78
C PHE A 55 -3.48 -9.01 4.09
N THR A 56 -3.09 -9.70 5.17
CA THR A 56 -2.83 -9.08 6.49
C THR A 56 -1.71 -8.04 6.39
N GLN A 57 -0.68 -8.33 5.60
CA GLN A 57 0.42 -7.41 5.37
C GLN A 57 -0.03 -6.15 4.62
N HIS A 58 -0.85 -6.31 3.58
CA HIS A 58 -1.39 -5.20 2.80
C HIS A 58 -2.32 -4.32 3.64
N THR A 59 -3.24 -4.91 4.40
CA THR A 59 -4.16 -4.16 5.27
C THR A 59 -3.43 -3.40 6.37
N ASN A 60 -2.37 -3.97 6.96
CA ASN A 60 -1.55 -3.28 7.95
C ASN A 60 -0.83 -2.06 7.34
N GLY A 61 -0.34 -2.19 6.10
CA GLY A 61 0.26 -1.07 5.36
C GLY A 61 -0.73 0.08 5.18
N LEU A 62 -1.94 -0.22 4.69
CA LEU A 62 -3.00 0.78 4.53
C LEU A 62 -3.37 1.44 5.87
N GLY A 63 -3.51 0.65 6.93
CA GLY A 63 -3.80 1.15 8.28
C GLY A 63 -2.74 2.13 8.78
N ASN A 64 -1.45 1.80 8.61
CA ASN A 64 -0.35 2.67 8.99
C ASN A 64 -0.33 3.98 8.19
N SER A 65 -0.59 3.93 6.88
CA SER A 65 -0.69 5.14 6.04
C SER A 65 -1.81 6.07 6.52
N VAL A 66 -2.98 5.52 6.86
CA VAL A 66 -4.11 6.29 7.41
C VAL A 66 -3.75 6.92 8.76
N LEU A 67 -3.08 6.17 9.65
CA LEU A 67 -2.63 6.68 10.94
C LEU A 67 -1.61 7.83 10.78
N MET A 68 -0.67 7.69 9.84
CA MET A 68 0.31 8.74 9.54
C MET A 68 -0.36 10.01 9.05
N LEU A 69 -1.32 9.90 8.12
CA LEU A 69 -2.09 11.05 7.65
C LEU A 69 -2.90 11.68 8.80
N ASN A 70 -3.54 10.86 9.63
CA ASN A 70 -4.31 11.34 10.78
C ASN A 70 -3.46 12.16 11.76
N ASN A 71 -2.25 11.70 12.04
CA ASN A 71 -1.31 12.42 12.90
C ASN A 71 -0.95 13.80 12.31
N ARG A 72 -0.69 13.87 11.00
CA ARG A 72 -0.44 15.16 10.32
C ARG A 72 -1.64 16.09 10.38
N VAL A 73 -2.85 15.57 10.15
CA VAL A 73 -4.09 16.37 10.25
C VAL A 73 -4.30 16.89 11.68
N LYS A 74 -3.99 16.08 12.70
CA LYS A 74 -4.06 16.51 14.10
C LYS A 74 -3.08 17.64 14.41
N GLU A 75 -1.82 17.54 13.96
CA GLU A 75 -0.81 18.59 14.12
C GLU A 75 -1.29 19.92 13.51
N LEU A 76 -1.85 19.88 12.30
CA LEU A 76 -2.38 21.07 11.62
C LEU A 76 -3.59 21.66 12.37
N LEU A 77 -4.48 20.82 12.90
CA LEU A 77 -5.63 21.24 13.68
C LEU A 77 -5.20 21.90 15.00
N GLU A 78 -4.21 21.33 15.68
CA GLU A 78 -3.66 21.88 16.92
C GLU A 78 -3.04 23.26 16.66
N TYR A 79 -2.20 23.40 15.63
CA TYR A 79 -1.67 24.70 15.22
C TYR A 79 -2.78 25.75 15.02
N MET A 80 -3.87 25.39 14.35
CA MET A 80 -4.99 26.31 14.10
C MET A 80 -5.72 26.72 15.38
N LYS A 81 -5.83 25.81 16.36
CA LYS A 81 -6.40 26.12 17.69
C LYS A 81 -5.50 27.10 18.46
N GLU A 82 -4.20 26.90 18.43
CA GLU A 82 -3.22 27.76 19.10
C GLU A 82 -3.20 29.18 18.50
N VAL A 83 -3.28 29.28 17.17
CA VAL A 83 -3.38 30.56 16.46
C VAL A 83 -4.72 31.27 16.78
N LYS A 84 -5.83 30.53 16.87
CA LYS A 84 -7.14 31.09 17.26
C LYS A 84 -7.15 31.58 18.70
N ALA A 85 -6.47 30.87 19.61
CA ALA A 85 -6.31 31.26 21.01
C ALA A 85 -5.34 32.44 21.21
N GLY A 86 -4.64 32.88 20.16
CA GLY A 86 -3.66 33.97 20.23
C GLY A 86 -2.34 33.58 20.90
N ARG A 87 -2.08 32.28 21.10
CA ARG A 87 -0.83 31.77 21.70
C ARG A 87 0.33 31.76 20.71
N ILE A 88 0.04 31.69 19.41
CA ILE A 88 1.02 31.70 18.31
C ILE A 88 0.67 32.84 17.34
N PRO A 89 1.66 33.60 16.82
CA PRO A 89 1.41 34.63 15.83
C PRO A 89 0.80 34.05 14.55
N LYS A 90 -0.16 34.78 13.97
CA LYS A 90 -0.84 34.40 12.74
C LYS A 90 0.14 34.45 11.56
N ASN A 91 0.38 33.30 10.94
CA ASN A 91 1.06 33.23 9.65
C ASN A 91 0.04 33.05 8.52
N HIS A 92 -0.15 34.10 7.72
CA HIS A 92 -1.14 34.10 6.64
C HIS A 92 -0.80 33.14 5.50
N ASP A 93 0.48 32.82 5.26
CA ASP A 93 0.87 31.86 4.22
C ASP A 93 0.47 30.43 4.60
N ILE A 94 0.72 30.03 5.85
CA ILE A 94 0.33 28.70 6.36
C ILE A 94 -1.20 28.56 6.34
N LEU A 95 -1.92 29.58 6.81
CA LEU A 95 -3.40 29.58 6.79
C LEU A 95 -3.95 29.50 5.36
N ARG A 96 -3.32 30.18 4.40
CA ARG A 96 -3.70 30.09 2.98
C ARG A 96 -3.49 28.68 2.43
N GLN A 97 -2.35 28.05 2.73
CA GLN A 97 -2.06 26.67 2.31
C GLN A 97 -3.06 25.67 2.91
N MET A 98 -3.36 25.78 4.21
CA MET A 98 -4.37 24.95 4.87
C MET A 98 -5.75 25.09 4.20
N LEU A 99 -6.15 26.32 3.88
CA LEU A 99 -7.41 26.58 3.18
C LEU A 99 -7.43 25.95 1.78
N THR A 100 -6.31 25.99 1.05
CA THR A 100 -6.18 25.31 -0.25
C THR A 100 -6.40 23.80 -0.11
N VAL A 101 -5.81 23.16 0.91
CA VAL A 101 -6.03 21.73 1.18
C VAL A 101 -7.50 21.45 1.49
N CYS A 102 -8.15 22.25 2.34
CA CYS A 102 -9.57 22.07 2.65
C CYS A 102 -10.46 22.23 1.41
N ARG A 103 -10.14 23.17 0.51
CA ARG A 103 -10.85 23.36 -0.76
C ARG A 103 -10.63 22.21 -1.72
N ALA A 104 -9.41 21.70 -1.82
CA ALA A 104 -9.09 20.55 -2.65
C ALA A 104 -9.89 19.31 -2.22
N LEU A 105 -10.03 19.08 -0.92
CA LEU A 105 -10.87 17.99 -0.39
C LEU A 105 -12.34 18.13 -0.82
N GLN A 106 -12.88 19.34 -0.78
CA GLN A 106 -14.27 19.63 -1.19
C GLN A 106 -14.48 19.57 -2.71
N ALA A 107 -13.45 19.84 -3.51
CA ALA A 107 -13.51 19.85 -4.97
C ALA A 107 -13.49 18.45 -5.59
N THR A 108 -13.40 17.38 -4.79
CA THR A 108 -13.40 16.02 -5.30
C THR A 108 -14.78 15.72 -5.91
N HIS A 109 -14.86 15.68 -7.24
CA HIS A 109 -16.10 15.43 -7.98
C HIS A 109 -16.57 13.99 -7.75
N GLN A 110 -17.63 13.86 -6.95
CA GLN A 110 -18.10 12.57 -6.47
C GLN A 110 -18.62 11.66 -7.60
N ASP A 111 -19.27 12.21 -8.62
CA ASP A 111 -20.01 11.40 -9.60
C ASP A 111 -19.11 10.69 -10.62
N ASP A 112 -18.11 11.38 -11.17
CA ASP A 112 -17.21 10.77 -12.15
C ASP A 112 -16.25 9.80 -11.47
N LEU A 113 -15.76 10.14 -10.27
CA LEU A 113 -14.99 9.21 -9.44
C LEU A 113 -15.81 7.96 -9.09
N GLN A 114 -17.09 8.10 -8.75
CA GLN A 114 -17.95 6.94 -8.47
C GLN A 114 -18.15 6.06 -9.70
N LYS A 115 -18.34 6.65 -10.88
CA LYS A 115 -18.46 5.87 -12.12
C LYS A 115 -17.19 5.10 -12.43
N GLU A 116 -16.03 5.76 -12.37
CA GLU A 116 -14.73 5.12 -12.60
C GLU A 116 -14.47 4.03 -11.56
N PHE A 117 -14.73 4.31 -10.28
CA PHE A 117 -14.60 3.33 -9.21
C PHE A 117 -15.51 2.10 -9.42
N CYS A 118 -16.78 2.31 -9.79
CA CYS A 118 -17.70 1.22 -10.08
C CYS A 118 -17.25 0.39 -11.28
N ALA A 119 -16.74 1.01 -12.33
CA ALA A 119 -16.21 0.30 -13.50
C ALA A 119 -15.03 -0.60 -13.11
N GLU A 120 -14.03 -0.03 -12.44
CA GLU A 120 -12.83 -0.76 -11.98
C GLU A 120 -13.20 -1.88 -10.99
N PHE A 121 -14.13 -1.60 -10.06
CA PHE A 121 -14.60 -2.60 -9.10
C PHE A 121 -15.30 -3.78 -9.79
N ASN A 122 -16.13 -3.50 -10.80
CA ASN A 122 -16.81 -4.54 -11.56
C ASN A 122 -15.80 -5.40 -12.32
N ASP A 123 -14.81 -4.80 -12.97
CA ASP A 123 -13.77 -5.52 -13.71
C ASP A 123 -12.93 -6.40 -12.77
N ALA A 124 -12.48 -5.86 -11.64
CA ALA A 124 -11.76 -6.62 -10.62
C ALA A 124 -12.62 -7.79 -10.07
N SER A 125 -13.90 -7.54 -9.82
CA SER A 125 -14.83 -8.55 -9.31
C SER A 125 -15.05 -9.69 -10.31
N LEU A 126 -15.16 -9.37 -11.60
CA LEU A 126 -15.28 -10.37 -12.67
C LEU A 126 -14.02 -11.25 -12.77
N VAL A 127 -12.83 -10.65 -12.68
CA VAL A 127 -11.56 -11.40 -12.67
C VAL A 127 -11.49 -12.35 -11.47
N VAL A 128 -11.86 -11.87 -10.28
CA VAL A 128 -11.92 -12.70 -9.07
C VAL A 128 -12.92 -13.84 -9.24
N LEU A 129 -14.12 -13.56 -9.74
CA LEU A 129 -15.15 -14.58 -9.99
C LEU A 129 -14.62 -15.68 -10.92
N LEU A 130 -14.06 -15.31 -12.07
CA LEU A 130 -13.50 -16.26 -13.04
C LEU A 130 -12.34 -17.07 -12.45
N GLY A 131 -11.46 -16.44 -11.67
CA GLY A 131 -10.39 -17.11 -10.94
C GLY A 131 -10.93 -18.14 -9.93
N THR A 132 -11.97 -17.77 -9.17
CA THR A 132 -12.61 -18.69 -8.22
C THR A 132 -13.32 -19.86 -8.91
N LEU A 133 -13.98 -19.63 -10.04
CA LEU A 133 -14.58 -20.68 -10.85
C LEU A 133 -13.51 -21.65 -11.38
N THR A 134 -12.40 -21.12 -11.90
CA THR A 134 -11.27 -21.93 -12.37
C THR A 134 -10.72 -22.82 -11.26
N LYS A 135 -10.54 -22.26 -10.05
CA LYS A 135 -10.13 -23.02 -8.87
C LYS A 135 -11.15 -24.08 -8.47
N ALA A 136 -12.45 -23.77 -8.54
CA ALA A 136 -13.52 -24.73 -8.27
C ALA A 136 -13.48 -25.89 -9.27
N CYS A 137 -13.33 -25.62 -10.57
CA CYS A 137 -13.18 -26.65 -11.60
C CYS A 137 -11.96 -27.55 -11.34
N ALA A 138 -10.80 -26.97 -11.02
CA ALA A 138 -9.60 -27.73 -10.68
C ALA A 138 -9.83 -28.65 -9.47
N ASN A 139 -10.44 -28.13 -8.40
CA ASN A 139 -10.77 -28.91 -7.21
C ASN A 139 -11.78 -30.03 -7.54
N THR A 140 -12.78 -29.79 -8.39
CA THR A 140 -13.74 -30.82 -8.79
C THR A 140 -13.10 -31.92 -9.61
N SER A 141 -12.16 -31.60 -10.50
CA SER A 141 -11.39 -32.59 -11.25
C SER A 141 -10.56 -33.46 -10.32
N GLU A 142 -9.85 -32.84 -9.36
CA GLU A 142 -9.07 -33.58 -8.36
C GLU A 142 -9.96 -34.49 -7.50
N LEU A 143 -11.16 -34.04 -7.14
CA LEU A 143 -12.13 -34.85 -6.41
C LEU A 143 -12.66 -36.02 -7.24
N LEU A 144 -12.93 -35.82 -8.53
CA LEU A 144 -13.35 -36.88 -9.44
C LEU A 144 -12.26 -37.95 -9.60
N ASP A 145 -11.01 -37.54 -9.76
CA ASP A 145 -9.86 -38.47 -9.87
C ASP A 145 -9.73 -39.31 -8.60
N LYS A 146 -9.81 -38.68 -7.42
CA LYS A 146 -9.78 -39.39 -6.13
C LYS A 146 -10.98 -40.32 -5.96
N PHE A 147 -12.16 -39.90 -6.38
CA PHE A 147 -13.38 -40.70 -6.32
C PHE A 147 -13.27 -41.96 -7.18
N GLN A 148 -12.84 -41.80 -8.44
CA GLN A 148 -12.60 -42.91 -9.35
C GLN A 148 -11.59 -43.90 -8.75
N LEU A 149 -10.44 -43.41 -8.27
CA LEU A 149 -9.39 -44.25 -7.68
C LEU A 149 -9.86 -44.99 -6.40
N ALA A 150 -10.77 -44.40 -5.62
CA ALA A 150 -11.35 -45.05 -4.44
C ALA A 150 -12.42 -46.10 -4.80
N HIS A 151 -13.23 -45.84 -5.83
CA HIS A 151 -14.28 -46.75 -6.27
C HIS A 151 -13.78 -47.91 -7.14
N ASP A 152 -12.72 -47.71 -7.92
CA ASP A 152 -12.14 -48.75 -8.77
C ASP A 152 -11.51 -49.90 -7.96
N ARG A 153 -10.96 -49.61 -6.76
CA ARG A 153 -10.48 -50.63 -5.81
C ARG A 153 -11.58 -51.59 -5.32
N LYS A 154 -12.85 -51.14 -5.27
CA LYS A 154 -13.97 -52.01 -4.86
C LYS A 154 -14.33 -53.03 -5.94
N HIS A 155 -14.02 -52.76 -7.20
CA HIS A 155 -14.21 -53.73 -8.30
C HIS A 155 -13.13 -54.82 -8.29
N HIS A 156 -11.86 -54.47 -8.03
CA HIS A 156 -10.79 -55.46 -7.95
C HIS A 156 -10.89 -56.41 -6.74
N HIS A 157 -11.44 -55.98 -5.59
CA HIS A 157 -11.60 -56.89 -4.43
C HIS A 157 -12.79 -57.85 -4.55
N ARG A 158 -13.68 -57.64 -5.53
CA ARG A 158 -14.80 -58.56 -5.85
C ARG A 158 -14.42 -59.67 -6.84
N GLN A 159 -13.31 -59.53 -7.57
CA GLN A 159 -12.77 -60.59 -8.43
C GLN A 159 -11.67 -61.36 -7.71
N ARG A 160 -12.01 -62.08 -6.64
CA ARG A 160 -11.16 -63.21 -6.20
C ARG A 160 -11.59 -64.43 -7.04
N PRO A 161 -10.66 -65.22 -7.61
CA PRO A 161 -11.05 -66.45 -8.27
C PRO A 161 -11.69 -67.38 -7.24
N PHE A 162 -12.82 -67.98 -7.60
CA PHE A 162 -13.43 -69.07 -6.84
C PHE A 162 -12.42 -70.22 -6.70
N PRO A 163 -12.21 -70.79 -5.50
CA PRO A 163 -11.20 -71.82 -5.32
C PRO A 163 -11.80 -73.19 -5.62
N TRP A 164 -12.04 -73.55 -6.88
CA TRP A 164 -12.15 -74.94 -7.35
C TRP A 164 -11.90 -75.00 -8.87
N GLY A 165 -10.84 -75.72 -9.26
CA GLY A 165 -10.38 -75.93 -10.63
C GLY A 165 -8.91 -76.25 -10.65
#